data_AF-A0A075RAS3-F1
#
_entry.id   AF-A0A075RAS3-F1
#
_cell.length_a   1.000
_cell.length_b   1.000
_cell.length_c   1.000
_cell.angle_alpha   90.00
_cell.angle_beta   90.00
_cell.angle_gamma   90.00
#
_symmetry.space_group_name_H-M   'P 1'
#
loop_
_entity.id
_entity.type
_entity.pdbx_description
1 polymer ?
#
loop_
_entity_poly.entity_id
_entity_poly.type
_entity_poly.pdbx_seq_one_letter_code
_entity_poly.pdbx_strand_id
1 'polypeptide(L)'
;MEGEFPFRLEYEIKGKQSVIQDTLLCEYDGIGINEGQGKYREWKKHLASGKQQLLLLKIDDSKEIYYDPGPAQYYMDDMNEGVTYIHGFPNARYFEKYEDGSTMDGIIPADELLTKYNIKLISWDYTQPIKNNFSTTKK
;
A
#
# COMPACT_ATOMS: atom_id res chain seq x y z
N MET A 1 10.39 14.50 -9.30
CA MET A 1 10.18 14.70 -7.85
C MET A 1 10.10 13.30 -7.26
N GLU A 2 10.82 13.08 -6.19
CA GLU A 2 10.94 11.78 -5.53
C GLU A 2 10.79 11.98 -4.02
N GLY A 3 10.13 11.04 -3.36
CA GLY A 3 9.99 11.00 -1.90
C GLY A 3 10.33 9.61 -1.40
N GLU A 4 11.13 9.56 -0.34
CA GLU A 4 11.52 8.33 0.35
C GLU A 4 10.80 8.24 1.69
N PHE A 5 10.09 7.15 1.92
CA PHE A 5 9.32 6.94 3.13
C PHE A 5 9.72 5.61 3.78
N PRO A 6 10.77 5.62 4.63
CA PRO A 6 11.14 4.47 5.43
C PRO A 6 9.98 4.00 6.31
N PHE A 7 9.82 2.69 6.45
CA PHE A 7 8.82 2.09 7.30
C PHE A 7 9.29 0.78 7.94
N ARG A 8 8.51 0.33 8.93
CA ARG A 8 8.70 -0.91 9.65
C ARG A 8 7.34 -1.52 10.00
N LEU A 9 7.09 -2.72 9.49
CA LEU A 9 5.92 -3.54 9.78
C LEU A 9 6.34 -4.70 10.70
N GLU A 10 5.78 -4.73 11.91
CA GLU A 10 5.87 -5.89 12.78
C GLU A 10 4.61 -6.74 12.65
N TYR A 11 4.78 -8.05 12.53
CA TYR A 11 3.68 -8.98 12.47
C TYR A 11 4.08 -10.34 13.04
N GLU A 12 3.08 -11.14 13.38
CA GLU A 12 3.23 -12.49 13.87
C GLU A 12 2.53 -13.47 12.94
N ILE A 13 3.16 -14.60 12.65
CA ILE A 13 2.53 -15.73 11.96
C ILE A 13 2.71 -16.97 12.83
N LYS A 14 1.60 -17.59 13.23
CA LYS A 14 1.60 -18.81 14.06
C LYS A 14 2.46 -18.68 15.32
N GLY A 15 2.39 -17.53 16.01
CA GLY A 15 3.19 -17.27 17.21
C GLY A 15 4.63 -16.83 16.95
N LYS A 16 5.10 -16.80 15.69
CA LYS A 16 6.46 -16.34 15.34
C LYS A 16 6.43 -14.89 14.86
N GLN A 17 7.11 -14.03 15.59
CA GLN A 17 7.29 -12.63 15.20
C GLN A 17 8.24 -12.49 14.01
N SER A 18 7.88 -11.58 13.11
CA SER A 18 8.62 -11.23 11.90
C SER A 18 8.55 -9.71 11.71
N VAL A 19 9.58 -9.17 11.06
CA VAL A 19 9.71 -7.73 10.80
C VAL A 19 10.03 -7.53 9.32
N ILE A 20 9.28 -6.65 8.67
CA ILE A 20 9.63 -6.11 7.35
C ILE A 20 10.03 -4.66 7.57
N GLN A 21 11.27 -4.33 7.22
CA GLN A 21 11.79 -2.97 7.19
C GLN A 21 12.26 -2.67 5.78
N ASP A 22 11.76 -1.59 5.20
CA ASP A 22 12.04 -1.17 3.83
C ASP A 22 11.71 0.31 3.67
N THR A 23 11.88 0.85 2.46
CA THR A 23 11.55 2.22 2.12
C THR A 23 10.59 2.25 0.94
N LEU A 24 9.48 2.97 1.08
CA LEU A 24 8.57 3.24 -0.02
C LEU A 24 9.10 4.44 -0.81
N LEU A 25 9.40 4.23 -2.08
CA LEU A 25 9.86 5.25 -3.01
C LEU A 25 8.66 5.72 -3.84
N CYS A 26 8.38 7.01 -3.81
CA CYS A 26 7.29 7.63 -4.57
C CYS A 26 7.87 8.58 -5.61
N GLU A 27 7.59 8.32 -6.87
CA GLU A 27 8.15 9.06 -8.01
C GLU A 27 7.04 9.67 -8.86
N TYR A 28 7.27 10.88 -9.34
CA TYR A 28 6.40 11.51 -10.31
C TYR A 28 6.48 10.78 -11.66
N ASP A 29 5.33 10.37 -12.20
CA ASP A 29 5.24 9.58 -13.43
C ASP A 29 4.59 10.31 -14.61
N GLY A 30 4.06 11.51 -14.38
CA GLY A 30 3.49 12.31 -15.46
C GLY A 30 2.14 12.91 -15.12
N ILE A 31 1.34 13.16 -16.17
CA ILE A 31 0.00 13.73 -16.05
C ILE A 31 -1.00 12.74 -16.65
N GLY A 32 -1.85 12.21 -15.79
CA GLY A 32 -3.02 11.42 -16.17
C GLY A 32 -4.19 12.33 -16.55
N ILE A 33 -5.12 11.80 -17.33
CA ILE A 33 -6.38 12.45 -17.67
C ILE A 33 -7.50 11.46 -17.36
N ASN A 34 -8.48 11.87 -16.54
CA ASN A 34 -9.75 11.14 -16.43
C ASN A 34 -10.94 12.09 -16.63
N GLU A 35 -12.06 11.57 -17.14
CA GLU A 35 -13.22 12.39 -17.52
C GLU A 35 -13.91 13.11 -16.35
N GLY A 36 -13.74 12.63 -15.10
CA GLY A 36 -14.33 13.23 -13.90
C GLY A 36 -13.45 14.25 -13.17
N GLN A 37 -12.13 14.17 -13.33
CA GLN A 37 -11.13 14.93 -12.58
C GLN A 37 -10.31 15.86 -13.49
N GLY A 38 -10.32 15.63 -14.80
CA GLY A 38 -9.45 16.32 -15.74
C GLY A 38 -7.99 15.84 -15.61
N LYS A 39 -7.05 16.79 -15.67
CA LYS A 39 -5.61 16.51 -15.54
C LYS A 39 -5.23 16.34 -14.07
N TYR A 40 -4.54 15.25 -13.76
CA TYR A 40 -3.99 14.99 -12.42
C TYR A 40 -2.56 14.49 -12.54
N ARG A 41 -1.76 14.62 -11.47
CA ARG A 41 -0.41 14.08 -11.44
C ARG A 41 -0.45 12.59 -11.15
N GLU A 42 0.26 11.83 -11.96
CA GLU A 42 0.47 10.42 -11.73
C GLU A 42 1.73 10.23 -10.89
N TRP A 43 1.61 9.33 -9.93
CA TRP A 43 2.67 8.96 -9.01
C TRP A 43 2.83 7.44 -9.04
N LYS A 44 4.06 6.98 -9.25
CA LYS A 44 4.44 5.59 -9.09
C LYS A 44 4.97 5.35 -7.68
N LYS A 45 4.68 4.17 -7.13
CA LYS A 45 5.32 3.67 -5.90
C LYS A 45 6.08 2.39 -6.20
N HIS A 46 7.22 2.21 -5.55
CA HIS A 46 7.93 0.94 -5.49
C HIS A 46 8.68 0.82 -4.17
N LEU A 47 9.09 -0.40 -3.82
CA LEU A 47 9.89 -0.66 -2.63
C LEU A 47 11.37 -0.58 -2.99
N ALA A 48 12.17 0.05 -2.12
CA ALA A 48 13.62 0.15 -2.32
C ALA A 48 14.30 -1.23 -2.40
N SER A 49 13.73 -2.25 -1.76
CA SER A 49 14.19 -3.64 -1.91
C SER A 49 13.94 -4.28 -3.29
N GLY A 50 13.19 -3.62 -4.18
CA GLY A 50 12.77 -4.16 -5.48
C GLY A 50 11.63 -5.17 -5.40
N LYS A 51 11.09 -5.44 -4.20
CA LYS A 51 9.88 -6.26 -4.03
C LYS A 51 8.66 -5.53 -4.57
N GLN A 52 7.71 -6.29 -5.11
CA GLN A 52 6.46 -5.71 -5.62
C GLN A 52 5.48 -5.36 -4.50
N GLN A 53 5.52 -6.10 -3.37
CA GLN A 53 4.60 -5.92 -2.25
C GLN A 53 5.18 -6.44 -0.94
N LEU A 54 4.56 -6.05 0.18
CA LEU A 54 4.92 -6.51 1.52
C LEU A 54 4.23 -7.85 1.81
N LEU A 55 4.76 -8.91 1.21
CA LEU A 55 4.24 -10.27 1.35
C LEU A 55 4.30 -10.72 2.82
N LEU A 56 3.14 -11.05 3.39
CA LEU A 56 3.02 -11.61 4.73
C LEU A 56 3.07 -13.14 4.66
N LEU A 57 2.25 -13.72 3.79
CA LEU A 57 2.13 -15.17 3.62
C LEU A 57 1.76 -15.49 2.17
N LYS A 58 2.52 -16.37 1.53
CA LYS A 58 2.10 -17.03 0.30
C LYS A 58 1.40 -18.33 0.67
N ILE A 59 0.12 -18.48 0.30
CA ILE A 59 -0.66 -19.69 0.60
C ILE A 59 -0.29 -20.77 -0.42
N ASP A 60 -0.31 -20.40 -1.70
CA ASP A 60 0.04 -21.22 -2.85
C ASP A 60 0.44 -20.30 -4.02
N ASP A 61 0.53 -20.85 -5.24
CA ASP A 61 0.91 -20.07 -6.43
C ASP A 61 -0.21 -19.15 -6.97
N SER A 62 -1.46 -19.39 -6.57
CA SER A 62 -2.60 -18.57 -6.97
C SER A 62 -2.96 -17.53 -5.91
N LYS A 63 -2.63 -17.73 -4.64
CA LYS A 63 -3.10 -16.89 -3.53
C LYS A 63 -2.00 -16.44 -2.59
N GLU A 64 -2.00 -15.14 -2.33
CA GLU A 64 -1.06 -14.49 -1.42
C GLU A 64 -1.74 -13.43 -0.56
N ILE A 65 -1.21 -13.25 0.66
CA ILE A 65 -1.62 -12.24 1.62
C ILE A 65 -0.47 -11.26 1.80
N TYR A 66 -0.76 -9.98 1.67
CA TYR A 66 0.21 -8.90 1.75
C TYR A 66 -0.34 -7.71 2.53
N TYR A 67 0.56 -6.84 2.98
CA TYR A 67 0.20 -5.55 3.55
C TYR A 67 0.36 -4.45 2.48
N ASP A 68 -0.66 -3.61 2.30
CA ASP A 68 -0.59 -2.47 1.39
C ASP A 68 -0.23 -1.21 2.18
N PRO A 69 0.95 -0.60 1.94
CA PRO A 69 1.35 0.63 2.62
C PRO A 69 0.49 1.83 2.18
N GLY A 70 -0.31 1.72 1.11
CA GLY A 70 -1.16 2.79 0.62
C GLY A 70 -0.63 3.48 -0.63
N PRO A 71 -1.42 4.39 -1.23
CA PRO A 71 -1.13 5.00 -2.51
C PRO A 71 -0.01 6.05 -2.42
N ALA A 72 0.76 6.23 -3.50
CA ALA A 72 1.84 7.23 -3.56
C ALA A 72 1.31 8.66 -3.33
N GLN A 73 0.11 8.95 -3.84
CA GLN A 73 -0.60 10.23 -3.71
C GLN A 73 -0.76 10.66 -2.25
N TYR A 74 -0.99 9.71 -1.34
CA TYR A 74 -1.09 10.01 0.08
C TYR A 74 0.24 10.51 0.63
N TYR A 75 1.32 9.79 0.35
CA TYR A 75 2.66 10.14 0.82
C TYR A 75 3.20 11.45 0.23
N MET A 76 2.80 11.76 -1.01
CA MET A 76 3.19 12.97 -1.73
C MET A 76 2.27 14.17 -1.46
N ASP A 77 1.26 14.01 -0.58
CA ASP A 77 0.25 15.02 -0.22
C ASP A 77 -0.43 15.60 -1.47
N ASP A 78 -0.84 14.69 -2.35
CA ASP A 78 -1.47 14.96 -3.64
C ASP A 78 -2.74 14.12 -3.84
N MET A 79 -3.45 13.87 -2.74
CA MET A 79 -4.79 13.27 -2.78
C MET A 79 -5.80 14.28 -3.32
N ASN A 80 -6.88 13.78 -3.92
CA ASN A 80 -7.96 14.62 -4.43
C ASN A 80 -8.60 15.44 -3.31
N GLU A 81 -9.09 16.63 -3.65
CA GLU A 81 -9.80 17.49 -2.70
C GLU A 81 -10.99 16.73 -2.06
N GLY A 82 -11.05 16.74 -0.73
CA GLY A 82 -12.07 16.02 0.03
C GLY A 82 -11.83 14.52 0.21
N VAL A 83 -10.73 13.96 -0.33
CA VAL A 83 -10.36 12.55 -0.15
C VAL A 83 -9.31 12.42 0.95
N THR A 84 -9.70 11.79 2.05
CA THR A 84 -8.78 11.40 3.13
C THR A 84 -8.43 9.92 2.98
N TYR A 85 -7.14 9.61 2.93
CA TYR A 85 -6.68 8.22 2.99
C TYR A 85 -6.57 7.75 4.44
N ILE A 86 -7.10 6.56 4.72
CA ILE A 86 -6.97 5.86 5.99
C ILE A 86 -6.20 4.58 5.70
N HIS A 87 -5.12 4.36 6.44
CA HIS A 87 -4.34 3.12 6.31
C HIS A 87 -5.20 1.89 6.63
N GLY A 88 -4.94 0.82 5.89
CA GLY A 88 -5.62 -0.46 6.10
C GLY A 88 -5.31 -1.12 7.44
N PHE A 89 -4.29 -0.67 8.20
CA PHE A 89 -3.89 -1.28 9.46
C PHE A 89 -5.05 -1.32 10.49
N PRO A 90 -5.27 -2.44 11.21
CA PRO A 90 -4.49 -3.69 11.22
C PRO A 90 -4.99 -4.78 10.25
N ASN A 91 -5.70 -4.40 9.18
CA ASN A 91 -6.14 -5.32 8.13
C ASN A 91 -5.02 -5.59 7.11
N ALA A 92 -5.14 -6.72 6.40
CA ALA A 92 -4.27 -7.08 5.29
C ALA A 92 -5.06 -7.10 3.98
N ARG A 93 -4.36 -7.23 2.86
CA ARG A 93 -4.94 -7.53 1.56
C ARG A 93 -4.61 -8.95 1.14
N TYR A 94 -5.41 -9.48 0.23
CA TYR A 94 -5.06 -10.68 -0.51
C TYR A 94 -5.17 -10.41 -2.00
N PHE A 95 -4.47 -11.24 -2.73
CA PHE A 95 -4.56 -11.34 -4.17
C PHE A 95 -4.69 -12.82 -4.53
N GLU A 96 -5.63 -13.12 -5.42
CA GLU A 96 -5.98 -14.47 -5.85
C GLU A 96 -6.09 -14.52 -7.39
N LYS A 97 -5.49 -15.54 -7.99
CA LYS A 97 -5.56 -15.83 -9.43
C LYS A 97 -6.41 -17.07 -9.65
N TYR A 98 -7.38 -17.00 -10.54
CA TYR A 98 -8.21 -18.14 -10.92
C TYR A 98 -7.69 -18.83 -12.18
N GLU A 99 -8.12 -20.07 -12.40
CA GLU A 99 -7.69 -20.89 -13.54
C GLU A 99 -8.08 -20.28 -14.90
N ASP A 100 -9.15 -19.50 -14.94
CA ASP A 100 -9.61 -18.77 -16.14
C ASP A 100 -8.76 -17.52 -16.45
N GLY A 101 -7.73 -17.25 -15.64
CA GLY A 101 -6.84 -16.10 -15.76
C GLY A 101 -7.38 -14.82 -15.12
N SER A 102 -8.60 -14.83 -14.58
CA SER A 102 -9.13 -13.70 -13.82
C SER A 102 -8.42 -13.56 -12.47
N THR A 103 -8.43 -12.35 -11.92
CA THR A 103 -7.76 -12.03 -10.66
C THR A 103 -8.71 -11.29 -9.73
N MET A 104 -8.58 -11.55 -8.44
CA MET A 104 -9.35 -10.90 -7.39
C MET A 104 -8.41 -10.36 -6.31
N ASP A 105 -8.65 -9.12 -5.92
CA ASP A 105 -8.02 -8.51 -4.77
C ASP A 105 -9.08 -8.11 -3.73
N GLY A 106 -8.70 -8.12 -2.46
CA GLY A 106 -9.63 -7.75 -1.40
C GLY A 106 -8.95 -7.50 -0.07
N ILE A 107 -9.76 -7.10 0.91
CA ILE A 107 -9.33 -6.81 2.28
C ILE A 107 -9.68 -8.00 3.18
N ILE A 108 -8.74 -8.41 4.02
CA ILE A 108 -8.95 -9.36 5.12
C ILE A 108 -8.95 -8.57 6.43
N PRO A 109 -10.11 -8.46 7.12
CA PRO A 109 -10.18 -7.83 8.43
C PRO A 109 -9.24 -8.50 9.43
N ALA A 110 -8.71 -7.75 10.40
CA ALA A 110 -7.75 -8.27 11.38
C ALA A 110 -8.24 -9.51 12.15
N ASP A 111 -9.52 -9.57 12.53
CA ASP A 111 -10.10 -10.73 13.22
C ASP A 111 -10.10 -11.98 12.33
N GLU A 112 -10.38 -11.81 11.03
CA GLU A 112 -10.32 -12.89 10.05
C GLU A 112 -8.87 -13.31 9.77
N LEU A 113 -7.97 -12.34 9.72
CA LEU A 113 -6.54 -12.54 9.53
C LEU A 113 -5.94 -13.42 10.64
N LEU A 114 -6.35 -13.15 11.89
CA LEU A 114 -5.95 -13.95 13.05
C LEU A 114 -6.61 -15.33 13.04
N THR A 115 -7.94 -15.39 12.89
CA THR A 115 -8.68 -16.65 13.07
C THR A 115 -8.43 -17.66 11.94
N LYS A 116 -8.33 -17.22 10.68
CA LYS A 116 -8.16 -18.12 9.53
C LYS A 116 -6.70 -18.39 9.20
N TYR A 117 -5.83 -17.39 9.32
CA TYR A 117 -4.44 -17.48 8.86
C TYR A 117 -3.42 -17.49 10.01
N ASN A 118 -3.88 -17.25 11.25
CA ASN A 118 -3.02 -17.09 12.42
C ASN A 118 -1.96 -16.00 12.21
N ILE A 119 -2.36 -14.93 11.51
CA ILE A 119 -1.54 -13.75 11.24
C ILE A 119 -2.07 -12.60 12.10
N LYS A 120 -1.16 -11.88 12.76
CA LYS A 120 -1.48 -10.67 13.52
C LYS A 120 -0.54 -9.55 13.13
N LEU A 121 -1.06 -8.42 12.68
CA LEU A 121 -0.27 -7.21 12.51
C LEU A 121 -0.09 -6.54 13.88
N ILE A 122 1.15 -6.25 14.26
CA ILE A 122 1.52 -5.76 15.59
C ILE A 122 1.70 -4.25 15.58
N SER A 123 2.54 -3.73 14.68
CA SER A 123 2.76 -2.29 14.51
C SER A 123 3.01 -1.94 13.05
N TRP A 124 2.63 -0.72 12.69
CA TRP A 124 2.95 -0.11 11.40
C TRP A 124 3.55 1.27 11.66
N ASP A 125 4.88 1.31 11.66
CA ASP A 125 5.66 2.51 11.90
C ASP A 125 6.17 3.03 10.55
N TYR A 126 5.71 4.20 10.12
CA TYR A 126 6.04 4.75 8.82
C TYR A 126 6.32 6.24 8.87
N THR A 127 7.15 6.70 7.94
CA THR A 127 7.42 8.12 7.73
C THR A 127 6.14 8.80 7.24
N GLN A 128 5.73 9.85 7.94
CA GLN A 128 4.53 10.61 7.59
C GLN A 128 4.65 11.23 6.19
N PRO A 129 3.52 11.43 5.47
CA PRO A 129 3.52 12.16 4.22
C PRO A 129 4.26 13.48 4.30
N ILE A 130 4.89 13.86 3.19
CA ILE A 130 5.44 15.22 3.09
C ILE A 130 4.29 16.23 3.11
N LYS A 131 4.54 17.47 3.55
CA LYS A 131 3.59 18.56 3.33
C LYS A 131 3.92 19.23 2.01
N ASN A 132 3.07 19.04 1.00
CA ASN A 132 3.37 19.56 -0.33
C ASN A 132 2.51 20.78 -0.64
N ASN A 133 3.17 21.92 -0.86
CA ASN A 133 2.51 23.14 -1.31
C ASN A 133 2.62 23.22 -2.82
N PHE A 134 1.87 22.37 -3.52
CA PHE A 134 1.71 22.56 -4.94
C PHE A 134 0.91 23.85 -5.15
N SER A 135 1.59 24.91 -5.61
CA SER A 135 0.92 26.16 -5.97
C SER A 135 -0.18 25.82 -6.96
N THR A 136 -1.44 25.91 -6.51
CA THR A 136 -2.64 25.72 -7.31
C THR A 136 -2.69 26.84 -8.33
N THR A 137 -1.93 26.68 -9.42
CA THR A 137 -2.11 27.53 -10.59
C THR A 137 -3.34 26.98 -11.30
N LYS A 138 -4.51 27.26 -10.73
CA LYS A 138 -5.79 27.18 -11.44
C LYS A 138 -5.68 28.22 -12.57
N LYS A 139 -5.52 27.74 -13.80
CA LYS A 139 -5.78 28.52 -15.00
C LYS A 139 -7.13 28.12 -15.55
#